data_AF-A0A016SWI7-F1
#
_entry.id   AF-A0A016SWI7-F1
#
_cell.length_a   1.000
_cell.length_b   1.000
_cell.length_c   1.000
_cell.angle_alpha   90.00
_cell.angle_beta   90.00
_cell.angle_gamma   90.00
#
_symmetry.space_group_name_H-M   'P 1'
#
loop_
_entity.id
_entity.type
_entity.pdbx_description
1 polymer ?
#
loop_
_entity_poly.entity_id
_entity_poly.type
_entity_poly.pdbx_seq_one_letter_code
_entity_poly.pdbx_strand_id
1 'polypeptide(L)' 'MLEYLVAEVVEVVGNAAMDESERSIELRHICMAPNFYSKLNKLVNEAVFSEGGLVPTSVLFENNIIRL' A
#
# COMPACT_ATOMS: atom_id res chain seq x y z
N MET A 1 4.09 5.00 21.73
CA MET A 1 4.73 5.41 20.46
C MET A 1 4.45 4.41 19.34
N LEU A 2 4.67 3.09 19.51
CA LEU A 2 4.40 2.12 18.44
C LEU A 2 2.93 2.05 17.99
N GLU A 3 1.98 2.16 18.91
CA GLU A 3 0.55 2.03 18.61
C GLU A 3 0.07 3.04 17.54
N TYR A 4 0.51 4.29 17.63
CA TYR A 4 0.17 5.33 16.64
C TYR A 4 0.70 4.97 15.24
N LEU A 5 1.94 4.51 15.15
CA LEU A 5 2.54 4.12 13.88
C LEU A 5 1.83 2.89 13.28
N VAL A 6 1.52 1.89 14.11
CA VAL A 6 0.78 0.71 13.68
C VAL A 6 -0.62 1.09 13.22
N ALA A 7 -1.32 1.97 13.93
CA ALA A 7 -2.64 2.46 13.53
C ALA A 7 -2.59 3.17 12.17
N GLU A 8 -1.62 4.06 11.94
CA GLU A 8 -1.46 4.77 10.66
C GLU A 8 -1.14 3.80 9.51
N VAL A 9 -0.28 2.79 9.73
CA VAL A 9 -0.01 1.74 8.73
C VAL A 9 -1.26 0.94 8.41
N VAL A 10 -2.00 0.50 9.44
CA VAL A 10 -3.20 -0.34 9.27
C VAL A 10 -4.32 0.43 8.57
N GLU A 11 -4.48 1.73 8.84
CA GLU A 11 -5.46 2.58 8.15
C GLU A 11 -5.19 2.63 6.64
N VAL A 12 -3.95 2.94 6.25
CA VAL A 12 -3.58 3.08 4.82
C VAL A 12 -3.66 1.73 4.10
N VAL A 13 -3.14 0.67 4.71
CA VAL A 13 -3.18 -0.68 4.13
C VAL A 13 -4.61 -1.23 4.09
N GLY A 14 -5.43 -0.92 5.09
CA GLY A 14 -6.85 -1.27 5.12
C GLY A 14 -7.63 -0.58 4.00
N ASN A 15 -7.34 0.70 3.73
CA ASN A 15 -7.94 1.40 2.60
C ASN A 15 -7.53 0.76 1.26
N ALA A 16 -6.26 0.37 1.10
CA ALA A 16 -5.81 -0.35 -0.09
C ALA A 16 -6.52 -1.71 -0.27
N ALA A 17 -6.74 -2.46 0.81
CA ALA A 17 -7.50 -3.71 0.77
C ALA A 17 -8.98 -3.48 0.38
N MET A 18 -9.58 -2.41 0.89
CA MET A 18 -10.94 -2.02 0.53
C MET A 18 -11.07 -1.59 -0.93
N ASP A 19 -10.05 -0.92 -1.48
CA ASP A 19 -10.02 -0.53 -2.90
C ASP A 19 -10.04 -1.75 -3.83
N GLU A 20 -9.44 -2.87 -3.40
CA GLU A 20 -9.48 -4.17 -4.08
C GLU A 20 -10.70 -5.04 -3.68
N SER A 21 -11.64 -4.49 -2.91
CA SER A 21 -12.83 -5.20 -2.40
C SER A 21 -12.53 -6.43 -1.53
N GLU A 22 -11.34 -6.51 -0.94
CA GLU A 22 -10.95 -7.57 -0.03
C GLU A 22 -11.23 -7.20 1.43
N ARG A 23 -11.63 -8.22 2.22
CA ARG A 23 -11.86 -8.05 3.67
C ARG A 23 -10.62 -8.33 4.51
N SER A 24 -9.58 -8.87 3.90
CA SER A 24 -8.33 -9.25 4.55
C SER A 24 -7.18 -8.41 4.00
N ILE A 25 -6.18 -8.16 4.84
CA ILE A 25 -4.95 -7.51 4.42
C ILE A 25 -4.00 -8.60 3.88
N GLU A 26 -3.71 -8.56 2.59
CA GLU A 26 -2.65 -9.35 1.97
C GLU A 26 -1.34 -8.55 1.79
N LEU A 27 -0.24 -9.25 1.53
CA LEU A 27 1.10 -8.65 1.39
C LEU A 27 1.18 -7.60 0.27
N ARG A 28 0.40 -7.75 -0.80
CA ARG A 28 0.32 -6.78 -1.89
C ARG A 28 -0.22 -5.41 -1.46
N HIS A 29 -1.21 -5.38 -0.56
CA HIS A 29 -1.74 -4.12 -0.02
C HIS A 29 -0.69 -3.38 0.82
N ILE A 30 0.14 -4.14 1.56
CA ILE A 30 1.27 -3.59 2.33
C ILE A 30 2.34 -3.02 1.39
N CYS A 31 2.62 -3.71 0.27
CA CYS A 31 3.60 -3.24 -0.72
C CYS A 31 3.09 -2.02 -1.52
N MET A 32 1.78 -1.91 -1.73
CA MET A 32 1.15 -0.78 -2.40
C MET A 32 1.09 0.47 -1.53
N ALA A 33 0.76 0.35 -0.25
CA ALA A 33 0.53 1.49 0.66
C ALA A 33 1.66 2.55 0.67
N PRO A 34 2.97 2.21 0.68
CA PRO A 34 4.06 3.19 0.61
C PRO A 34 4.03 4.03 -0.68
N ASN A 35 3.59 3.47 -1.80
CA ASN A 35 3.57 4.19 -3.08
C ASN A 35 2.49 5.28 -3.12
N PHE A 36 1.40 5.10 -2.38
CA PHE A 36 0.31 6.08 -2.28
C PHE A 36 0.44 7.03 -1.09
N TYR A 37 1.31 6.72 -0.13
CA TYR A 37 1.47 7.53 1.08
C TYR A 37 2.92 7.89 1.36
N SER A 38 3.24 9.16 1.12
CA SER A 38 4.60 9.69 1.18
C SER A 38 5.31 9.55 2.54
N LYS A 39 4.58 9.52 3.67
CA LYS A 39 5.22 9.30 4.98
C LYS A 39 5.70 7.86 5.15
N LEU A 40 4.90 6.89 4.70
CA LEU A 40 5.29 5.48 4.73
C LEU A 40 6.43 5.23 3.76
N ASN A 41 6.39 5.79 2.55
CA ASN A 41 7.51 5.68 1.61
C ASN A 41 8.85 6.08 2.23
N LYS A 42 8.89 7.23 2.93
CA LYS A 42 10.10 7.69 3.62
C LYS A 42 10.60 6.74 4.72
N LEU A 43 9.68 6.00 5.34
CA LEU A 43 9.98 5.12 6.46
C LEU A 43 10.46 3.73 5.99
N VAL A 44 9.97 3.25 4.84
CA VAL A 44 10.24 1.91 4.31
C VAL A 44 10.96 1.90 2.95
N ASN A 45 11.54 3.03 2.52
CA ASN A 45 12.15 3.20 1.20
C ASN A 45 13.20 2.13 0.85
N GLU A 46 13.93 1.63 1.84
CA GLU A 46 14.99 0.63 1.67
C GLU A 46 14.55 -0.79 2.11
N ALA A 47 13.29 -0.94 2.54
CA ALA A 47 12.76 -2.23 2.99
C ALA A 47 12.32 -3.08 1.79
N VAL A 48 12.61 -4.37 1.83
CA VAL A 48 12.17 -5.35 0.84
C VAL A 48 11.00 -6.15 1.40
N PHE A 49 9.86 -6.10 0.71
CA PHE A 49 8.69 -6.92 1.02
C PHE A 49 8.71 -8.19 0.16
N SER A 50 8.84 -9.35 0.78
CA SER A 50 8.66 -10.64 0.10
C SER A 50 7.22 -10.79 -0.35
N GLU A 51 7.00 -11.31 -1.57
CA GLU A 51 5.66 -11.63 -2.13
C GLU A 51 4.71 -10.42 -2.30
N GLY A 52 5.22 -9.18 -2.20
CA GLY A 52 4.41 -7.97 -2.35
C GLY A 52 4.03 -7.62 -3.80
N GLY A 53 4.69 -8.21 -4.79
CA GLY A 53 4.50 -7.85 -6.20
C GLY A 53 5.12 -6.50 -6.58
N LEU A 54 4.77 -5.99 -7.76
CA LEU A 54 5.19 -4.67 -8.25
C LEU A 54 3.97 -3.76 -8.39
N VAL A 55 4.06 -2.51 -7.95
CA VAL A 55 3.03 -1.51 -8.22
C VAL A 55 3.14 -1.06 -9.68
N PRO A 56 2.08 -1.21 -10.50
CA PRO A 56 2.14 -0.80 -11.90
C PRO A 56 2.19 0.72 -12.03
N THR A 57 3.36 1.26 -12.38
CA THR A 57 3.52 2.68 -12.72
C THR A 57 3.18 2.89 -14.20
N SER A 58 1.90 3.09 -14.51
CA SER A 58 1.48 3.55 -15.84
C SER A 58 0.56 4.75 -15.71
N VAL A 59 0.59 5.65 -16.69
CA VAL A 59 -0.32 6.81 -16.75
C VAL A 59 -1.80 6.39 -16.67
N LEU A 60 -2.12 5.17 -17.09
CA LEU A 60 -3.47 4.62 -17.02
C LEU A 60 -3.87 4.21 -15.59
N PHE A 61 -2.93 3.72 -14.80
CA PHE A 61 -3.15 3.37 -13.40
C PHE A 61 -3.29 4.63 -12.53
N GLU A 62 -2.46 5.64 -12.76
CA GLU A 62 -2.56 6.94 -12.06
C GLU A 62 -3.90 7.64 -12.31
N ASN A 63 -4.45 7.51 -13.52
CA ASN A 63 -5.77 8.04 -13.88
C ASN A 63 -6.93 7.11 -13.47
N ASN A 64 -6.65 6.05 -12.71
CA ASN A 64 -7.64 5.09 -12.22
C ASN A 64 -8.44 4.38 -13.34
N ILE A 65 -7.87 4.34 -14.55
CA ILE A 65 -8.49 3.73 -15.74
C ILE A 65 -8.32 2.21 -15.70
N ILE A 66 -7.18 1.76 -15.18
CA ILE A 66 -6.90 0.35 -14.92
C ILE A 66 -6.69 0.22 -13.42
N ARG A 67 -7.57 -0.51 -12.75
CA ARG A 67 -7.37 -1.00 -11.38
C ARG A 67 -7.04 -2.48 -11.49
N LEU A 68 -5.99 -2.92 -10.78
CA LEU A 68 -5.78 -4.35 -10.52
C LEU A 68 -6.84 -4.83 -9.53
#